data_AF-A0A0K0FNH2-F1
#
_entry.id   AF-A0A0K0FNH2-F1
#
_cell.length_a   1.000
_cell.length_b   1.000
_cell.length_c   1.000
_cell.angle_alpha   90.00
_cell.angle_beta   90.00
_cell.angle_gamma   90.00
#
_symmetry.space_group_name_H-M   'P 1'
#
loop_
_entity.id
_entity.type
_entity.pdbx_description
1 polymer ?
#
loop_
_entity_poly.entity_id
_entity_poly.type
_entity_poly.pdbx_seq_one_letter_code
_entity_poly.pdbx_strand_id
1 'polypeptide(L)'
;MNFLNLFLYTGVLFSLSQGDIHDLVKDIPKEVKKHSSEKLYNETATRSLHEYLDFDVDPCDDFYSFSCGKWIKTQKKIREHSNITHFTNSEVNFENFVTEFEEGKYNDESRIIHTLHKLREKCKELPEDKIFDCNSQIFNFGKYALSSLFIRKNRIKSEKNGDYKRIVGTIERIKEEFRLLIDDKKDIFDEETRKHFLHKLNTMKFERNIDRYELFAVELMEECYEGIGINYNDHITNILKRIEDYKALSDNNMDNLESCRGLISQSGRHLHFYVYSNVFYDATGNFFTISSDTLNEPSFSKDFPNSLNYGYFGYTVANEMLHAFESDNYKSILEGGSKSKFTSSKMSMKNFEEKSDCFVKQYGIQKESITNKNVNGLETLSENIADNGVIKIVHRAYMKWLQSNGGKDLVVPGFENFTNEQLFFISLGRSQCVYTTKNYLGTVIDRSKHIPALIRTNMALSNYKPFSNAFKCELNSKMNPEDKCKL
;
A
#
# COMPACT_ATOMS: atom_id res chain seq x y z
N MET A 1 55.23 10.85 12.35
CA MET A 1 54.82 11.77 13.44
C MET A 1 53.39 12.24 13.12
N ASN A 2 52.33 11.93 13.84
CA ASN A 2 52.24 11.25 15.13
C ASN A 2 50.84 10.62 15.35
N PHE A 3 50.87 9.34 15.73
CA PHE A 3 50.13 8.74 16.85
C PHE A 3 48.59 8.64 16.92
N LEU A 4 47.77 9.23 16.03
CA LEU A 4 46.31 9.08 16.14
C LEU A 4 45.68 7.94 15.31
N ASN A 5 46.30 7.53 14.20
CA ASN A 5 45.71 6.54 13.29
C ASN A 5 46.00 5.08 13.65
N LEU A 6 46.77 4.81 14.71
CA LEU A 6 47.16 3.46 15.12
C LEU A 6 46.37 2.91 16.32
N PHE A 7 45.68 3.75 17.08
CA PHE A 7 44.88 3.30 18.24
C PHE A 7 43.49 2.76 17.89
N LEU A 8 42.96 3.09 16.71
CA LEU A 8 41.65 2.58 16.27
C LEU A 8 41.70 1.12 15.75
N TYR A 9 42.90 0.58 15.48
CA TYR A 9 43.06 -0.77 14.95
C TYR A 9 43.64 -1.80 15.94
N THR A 10 44.06 -1.40 17.15
CA THR A 10 44.65 -2.33 18.14
C THR A 10 43.88 -2.47 19.46
N GLY A 11 42.70 -1.85 19.59
CA GLY A 11 41.79 -2.10 20.72
C GLY A 11 40.79 -3.26 20.51
N VAL A 12 40.93 -4.04 19.43
CA VAL A 12 39.95 -5.06 19.00
C VAL A 12 40.35 -6.49 19.42
N LEU A 13 41.44 -6.68 20.16
CA LEU A 13 41.89 -8.01 20.59
C LEU A 13 42.31 -8.01 22.06
N PHE A 14 41.36 -7.83 22.99
CA PHE A 14 41.40 -8.44 24.33
C PHE A 14 40.06 -8.26 25.04
N SER A 15 39.20 -9.29 24.95
CA SER A 15 38.23 -9.78 25.96
C SER A 15 36.93 -10.29 25.32
N LEU A 16 36.97 -11.53 24.83
CA LEU A 16 35.80 -12.38 24.79
C LEU A 16 35.42 -12.73 26.23
N SER A 17 34.38 -12.09 26.77
CA SER A 17 33.42 -12.69 27.72
C SER A 17 32.49 -11.60 28.24
N GLN A 18 31.18 -11.73 27.98
CA GLN A 18 30.07 -11.15 28.74
C GLN A 18 30.24 -9.69 29.23
N GLY A 19 29.59 -8.74 28.56
CA GLY A 19 29.44 -7.38 29.11
C GLY A 19 28.86 -6.38 28.13
N ASP A 20 27.72 -5.81 28.52
CA ASP A 20 26.98 -4.68 27.98
C ASP A 20 27.62 -3.79 26.90
N ILE A 21 26.90 -3.66 25.77
CA ILE A 21 27.04 -2.60 24.75
C ILE A 21 26.84 -1.19 25.35
N HIS A 22 26.30 -1.11 26.58
CA HIS A 22 25.95 0.12 27.26
C HIS A 22 27.16 0.98 27.68
N ASP A 23 28.36 0.40 27.80
CA ASP A 23 29.57 1.13 28.21
C ASP A 23 30.42 1.65 27.03
N LEU A 24 30.23 1.16 25.81
CA LEU A 24 30.93 1.68 24.62
C LEU A 24 30.37 3.04 24.14
N VAL A 25 29.19 3.43 24.65
CA VAL A 25 28.40 4.57 24.18
C VAL A 25 28.45 5.77 25.14
N LYS A 26 29.10 5.64 26.31
CA LYS A 26 29.20 6.72 27.31
C LYS A 26 30.16 7.85 26.89
N ASP A 27 31.18 7.54 26.09
CA ASP A 27 32.24 8.50 25.75
C ASP A 27 32.02 9.27 24.43
N ILE A 28 30.87 9.07 23.76
CA ILE A 28 30.53 9.82 22.54
C ILE A 28 29.82 11.13 22.91
N PRO A 29 30.35 12.31 22.52
CA PRO A 29 29.74 13.60 22.83
C PRO A 29 28.28 13.68 22.37
N LYS A 30 27.38 14.24 23.20
CA LYS A 30 25.94 14.36 22.91
C LYS A 30 25.64 15.08 21.59
N GLU A 31 26.48 16.03 21.20
CA GLU A 31 26.37 16.75 19.93
C GLU A 31 26.66 15.85 18.73
N VAL A 32 27.61 14.92 18.83
CA VAL A 32 27.90 13.93 17.79
C VAL A 32 26.74 12.93 17.66
N LYS A 33 26.13 12.49 18.78
CA LYS A 33 24.92 11.65 18.76
C LYS A 33 23.73 12.33 18.10
N LYS A 34 23.48 13.60 18.42
CA LYS A 34 22.37 14.38 17.86
C LYS A 34 22.58 14.65 16.36
N HIS A 35 23.81 14.99 15.97
CA HIS A 35 24.14 15.29 14.58
C HIS A 35 24.20 14.02 13.71
N SER A 36 24.64 12.88 14.26
CA SER A 36 24.57 11.58 13.56
C SER A 36 23.13 11.08 13.44
N SER A 37 22.29 11.26 14.47
CA SER A 37 20.87 10.88 14.39
C SER A 37 20.11 11.74 13.39
N GLU A 38 20.29 13.07 13.37
CA GLU A 38 19.63 13.96 12.40
C GLU A 38 20.06 13.65 10.96
N LYS A 39 21.33 13.30 10.73
CA LYS A 39 21.82 12.90 9.40
C LYS A 39 21.29 11.54 8.96
N LEU A 40 21.11 10.61 9.91
CA LEU A 40 20.53 9.28 9.69
C LEU A 40 19.02 9.35 9.36
N TYR A 41 18.29 10.28 9.99
CA TYR A 41 16.88 10.56 9.68
C TYR A 41 16.63 11.24 8.33
N ASN A 42 17.68 11.76 7.67
CA ASN A 42 17.59 12.31 6.32
C ASN A 42 17.65 11.22 5.24
N GLU A 43 17.98 9.98 5.58
CA GLU A 43 17.92 8.87 4.65
C GLU A 43 16.50 8.29 4.54
N THR A 44 15.99 8.29 3.32
CA THR A 44 14.59 7.97 3.01
C THR A 44 14.15 6.62 3.57
N ALA A 45 14.94 5.55 3.35
CA ALA A 45 14.60 4.21 3.83
C ALA A 45 14.60 4.11 5.37
N THR A 46 15.60 4.71 6.02
CA THR A 46 15.75 4.70 7.47
C THR A 46 14.61 5.43 8.16
N ARG A 47 14.26 6.63 7.69
CA ARG A 47 13.08 7.37 8.18
C ARG A 47 11.81 6.55 8.00
N SER A 48 11.60 6.02 6.80
CA SER A 48 10.40 5.25 6.46
C SER A 48 10.26 3.98 7.30
N LEU A 49 11.34 3.29 7.66
CA LEU A 49 11.27 2.14 8.57
C LEU A 49 10.99 2.56 10.03
N HIS A 50 11.65 3.63 10.51
CA HIS A 50 11.45 4.14 11.86
C HIS A 50 10.04 4.65 12.16
N GLU A 51 9.29 5.09 11.14
CA GLU A 51 7.90 5.53 11.30
C GLU A 51 6.94 4.35 11.61
N TYR A 52 7.33 3.14 11.23
CA TYR A 52 6.46 1.96 11.23
C TYR A 52 6.78 0.95 12.31
N LEU A 53 8.06 0.59 12.43
CA LEU A 53 8.50 -0.55 13.24
C LEU A 53 8.31 -0.31 14.74
N ASP A 54 7.84 -1.35 15.41
CA ASP A 54 7.65 -1.43 16.86
C ASP A 54 8.55 -2.53 17.44
N PHE A 55 9.73 -2.14 17.91
CA PHE A 55 10.75 -3.05 18.40
C PHE A 55 10.42 -3.69 19.76
N ASP A 56 9.36 -3.24 20.43
CA ASP A 56 8.88 -3.84 21.68
C ASP A 56 8.09 -5.14 21.42
N VAL A 57 7.83 -5.48 20.16
CA VAL A 57 7.08 -6.66 19.74
C VAL A 57 8.03 -7.66 19.07
N ASP A 58 8.01 -8.91 19.54
CA ASP A 58 8.75 -9.98 18.87
C ASP A 58 8.08 -10.34 17.52
N PRO A 59 8.81 -10.29 16.39
CA PRO A 59 8.28 -10.65 15.07
C PRO A 59 7.80 -12.11 14.97
N CYS A 60 8.22 -13.00 15.88
CA CYS A 60 7.78 -14.39 15.95
C CYS A 60 6.49 -14.59 16.78
N ASP A 61 6.06 -13.56 17.52
CA ASP A 61 4.79 -13.55 18.25
C ASP A 61 3.68 -12.80 17.50
N ASP A 62 3.98 -11.62 16.97
CA ASP A 62 3.05 -10.78 16.21
C ASP A 62 3.79 -9.89 15.21
N PHE A 63 3.97 -10.42 13.99
CA PHE A 63 4.72 -9.72 12.95
C PHE A 63 4.02 -8.45 12.45
N TYR A 64 2.69 -8.45 12.39
CA TYR A 64 1.92 -7.26 12.03
C TYR A 64 2.16 -6.13 13.03
N SER A 65 2.05 -6.39 14.33
CA SER A 65 2.31 -5.37 15.35
C SER A 65 3.77 -4.93 15.35
N PHE A 66 4.73 -5.84 15.12
CA PHE A 66 6.14 -5.48 14.92
C PHE A 66 6.33 -4.54 13.71
N SER A 67 5.67 -4.82 12.59
CA SER A 67 5.86 -4.06 11.34
C SER A 67 5.02 -2.78 11.22
N CYS A 68 3.95 -2.64 12.00
CA CYS A 68 2.99 -1.53 11.90
C CYS A 68 2.76 -0.77 13.20
N GLY A 69 3.18 -1.29 14.35
CA GLY A 69 2.70 -0.87 15.67
C GLY A 69 2.92 0.61 15.95
N LYS A 70 4.08 1.16 15.59
CA LYS A 70 4.38 2.58 15.78
C LYS A 70 3.55 3.48 14.87
N TRP A 71 3.35 3.08 13.61
CA TRP A 71 2.50 3.81 12.68
C TRP A 71 1.05 3.84 13.18
N ILE A 72 0.51 2.69 13.62
CA ILE A 72 -0.86 2.59 14.16
C ILE A 72 -1.02 3.46 15.41
N LYS A 73 -0.07 3.42 16.35
CA LYS A 73 -0.06 4.27 17.55
C LYS A 73 -0.07 5.77 17.17
N THR A 74 0.68 6.15 16.15
CA THR A 74 0.73 7.52 15.63
C THR A 74 -0.61 7.93 15.03
N GLN A 75 -1.19 7.10 14.15
CA GLN A 75 -2.50 7.38 13.55
C GLN A 75 -3.60 7.48 14.60
N LYS A 76 -3.58 6.61 15.62
CA LYS A 76 -4.51 6.68 16.75
C LYS A 76 -4.45 8.03 17.47
N LYS A 77 -3.24 8.57 17.70
CA LYS A 77 -3.04 9.85 18.37
C LYS A 77 -3.52 11.03 17.51
N ILE A 78 -3.19 11.02 16.22
CA ILE A 78 -3.63 12.04 15.27
C ILE A 78 -5.16 12.08 15.20
N ARG A 79 -5.80 10.91 15.27
CA ARG A 79 -7.24 10.74 15.00
C ARG A 79 -8.12 10.61 16.24
N GLU A 80 -7.57 10.79 17.44
CA GLU A 80 -8.28 10.59 18.71
C GLU A 80 -9.58 11.39 18.82
N HIS A 81 -9.61 12.59 18.23
CA HIS A 81 -10.76 13.49 18.22
C HIS A 81 -11.42 13.61 16.84
N SER A 82 -11.10 12.71 15.91
CA SER A 82 -11.65 12.69 14.56
C SER A 82 -12.78 11.66 14.44
N ASN A 83 -13.67 11.85 13.46
CA ASN A 83 -14.70 10.86 13.11
C ASN A 83 -14.18 9.73 12.21
N ILE A 84 -12.87 9.68 11.94
CA ILE A 84 -12.26 8.69 11.05
C ILE A 84 -12.11 7.37 11.80
N THR A 85 -12.88 6.37 11.40
CA THR A 85 -12.93 5.06 12.06
C THR A 85 -11.99 4.03 11.44
N HIS A 86 -11.53 4.27 10.22
CA HIS A 86 -10.66 3.42 9.43
C HIS A 86 -9.75 4.30 8.58
N PHE A 87 -8.45 3.99 8.53
CA PHE A 87 -7.47 4.76 7.77
C PHE A 87 -6.29 3.88 7.33
N THR A 88 -5.93 3.94 6.06
CA THR A 88 -4.88 3.09 5.47
C THR A 88 -3.63 3.88 5.08
N ASN A 89 -2.52 3.19 4.84
CA ASN A 89 -1.31 3.81 4.31
C ASN A 89 -1.52 4.56 2.98
N SER A 90 -2.45 4.10 2.14
CA SER A 90 -2.69 4.70 0.82
C SER A 90 -3.30 6.09 0.88
N GLU A 91 -3.83 6.50 2.03
CA GLU A 91 -4.48 7.80 2.23
C GLU A 91 -3.51 8.89 2.73
N VAL A 92 -2.37 8.49 3.30
CA VAL A 92 -1.40 9.39 3.96
C VAL A 92 -0.88 10.47 3.02
N ASN A 93 -0.47 10.11 1.80
CA ASN A 93 0.16 11.06 0.88
C ASN A 93 -0.79 12.15 0.43
N PHE A 94 -2.05 11.80 0.16
CA PHE A 94 -3.05 12.79 -0.24
C PHE A 94 -3.46 13.67 0.95
N GLU A 95 -3.59 13.12 2.16
CA GLU A 95 -3.86 13.93 3.36
C GLU A 95 -2.73 14.93 3.63
N ASN A 96 -1.47 14.50 3.56
CA ASN A 96 -0.32 15.41 3.70
C ASN A 96 -0.33 16.50 2.61
N PHE A 97 -0.64 16.13 1.36
CA PHE A 97 -0.80 17.10 0.28
C PHE A 97 -1.91 18.12 0.56
N VAL A 98 -3.04 17.67 1.12
CA VAL A 98 -4.14 18.55 1.53
C VAL A 98 -3.69 19.48 2.66
N THR A 99 -2.98 19.00 3.68
CA THR A 99 -2.43 19.86 4.73
C THR A 99 -1.51 20.94 4.16
N GLU A 100 -0.63 20.58 3.23
CA GLU A 100 0.24 21.57 2.58
C GLU A 100 -0.53 22.57 1.71
N PHE A 101 -1.63 22.14 1.08
CA PHE A 101 -2.56 23.06 0.41
C PHE A 101 -3.20 24.03 1.40
N GLU A 102 -3.60 23.56 2.59
CA GLU A 102 -4.19 24.39 3.64
C GLU A 102 -3.23 25.44 4.19
N GLU A 103 -1.93 25.17 4.12
CA GLU A 103 -0.86 26.12 4.44
C GLU A 103 -0.56 27.11 3.30
N GLY A 104 -1.24 26.99 2.16
CA GLY A 104 -1.09 27.86 1.00
C GLY A 104 0.11 27.53 0.09
N LYS A 105 0.76 26.37 0.28
CA LYS A 105 1.97 25.96 -0.47
C LYS A 105 1.77 25.90 -1.99
N TYR A 106 0.52 25.69 -2.42
CA TYR A 106 0.18 25.43 -3.83
C TYR A 106 -0.60 26.56 -4.50
N ASN A 107 -0.65 27.76 -3.89
CA ASN A 107 -1.40 28.89 -4.43
C ASN A 107 -0.92 29.37 -5.81
N ASP A 108 0.35 29.17 -6.14
CA ASP A 108 0.91 29.58 -7.43
C ASP A 108 0.82 28.49 -8.52
N GLU A 109 0.29 27.31 -8.19
CA GLU A 109 0.22 26.17 -9.11
C GLU A 109 -1.06 26.16 -9.97
N SER A 110 -2.12 26.83 -9.52
CA SER A 110 -3.39 26.96 -10.27
C SER A 110 -4.26 28.08 -9.69
N ARG A 111 -4.99 28.78 -10.57
CA ARG A 111 -5.95 29.82 -10.19
C ARG A 111 -7.07 29.27 -9.33
N ILE A 112 -7.55 28.07 -9.62
CA ILE A 112 -8.61 27.42 -8.85
C ILE A 112 -8.09 26.94 -7.50
N ILE A 113 -6.87 26.42 -7.41
CA ILE A 113 -6.26 26.05 -6.14
C ILE A 113 -6.13 27.29 -5.23
N HIS A 114 -5.62 28.40 -5.76
CA HIS A 114 -5.58 29.68 -5.02
C HIS A 114 -6.96 30.15 -4.57
N THR A 115 -7.96 30.00 -5.44
CA THR A 115 -9.35 30.38 -5.14
C THR A 115 -9.90 29.54 -4.00
N LEU A 116 -9.73 28.21 -4.04
CA LEU A 116 -10.16 27.31 -2.98
C LEU A 116 -9.49 27.63 -1.65
N HIS A 117 -8.19 27.94 -1.65
CA HIS A 117 -7.48 28.39 -0.45
C HIS A 117 -8.10 29.69 0.10
N LYS A 118 -8.35 30.69 -0.75
CA LYS A 118 -9.02 31.93 -0.34
C LYS A 118 -10.44 31.71 0.21
N LEU A 119 -11.21 30.79 -0.37
CA LEU A 119 -12.54 30.45 0.14
C LEU A 119 -12.47 29.85 1.55
N ARG A 120 -11.46 29.03 1.84
CA ARG A 120 -11.21 28.52 3.19
C ARG A 120 -10.84 29.64 4.17
N GLU A 121 -10.04 30.60 3.74
CA GLU A 121 -9.74 31.77 4.57
C GLU A 121 -11.01 32.59 4.86
N LYS A 122 -11.91 32.74 3.87
CA LYS A 122 -13.23 33.37 4.08
C LYS A 122 -14.12 32.58 5.06
N CYS A 123 -13.95 31.27 5.21
CA CYS A 123 -14.71 30.52 6.22
C CYS A 123 -14.46 31.03 7.64
N LYS A 124 -13.31 31.68 7.91
CA LYS A 124 -12.98 32.28 9.22
C LYS A 124 -13.84 33.50 9.55
N GLU A 125 -14.55 34.06 8.58
CA GLU A 125 -15.52 35.15 8.79
C GLU A 125 -16.84 34.64 9.42
N LEU A 126 -17.06 33.32 9.45
CA LEU A 126 -18.25 32.70 10.03
C LEU A 126 -18.10 32.48 11.55
N PRO A 127 -19.23 32.29 12.27
CA PRO A 127 -19.22 31.79 13.65
C PRO A 127 -18.38 30.51 13.79
N GLU A 128 -17.69 30.37 14.93
CA GLU A 128 -16.72 29.29 15.19
C GLU A 128 -17.30 27.89 14.97
N ASP A 129 -18.56 27.67 15.35
CA ASP A 129 -19.31 26.42 15.17
C ASP A 129 -19.58 26.06 13.70
N LYS A 130 -19.47 27.02 12.78
CA LYS A 130 -19.70 26.85 11.33
C LYS A 130 -18.43 26.74 10.50
N ILE A 131 -17.27 27.07 11.06
CA ILE A 131 -15.98 27.08 10.33
C ILE A 131 -15.66 25.68 9.80
N PHE A 132 -15.84 24.65 10.63
CA PHE A 132 -15.57 23.26 10.23
C PHE A 132 -16.45 22.80 9.07
N ASP A 133 -17.76 23.07 9.13
CA ASP A 133 -18.70 22.72 8.07
C ASP A 133 -18.38 23.46 6.77
N CYS A 134 -18.09 24.76 6.85
CA CYS A 134 -17.65 25.55 5.70
C CYS A 134 -16.39 24.96 5.05
N ASN A 135 -15.35 24.68 5.83
CA ASN A 135 -14.11 24.09 5.32
C ASN A 135 -14.36 22.70 4.69
N SER A 136 -15.22 21.88 5.31
CA SER A 136 -15.61 20.57 4.76
C SER A 136 -16.34 20.71 3.43
N GLN A 137 -17.25 21.67 3.29
CA GLN A 137 -17.95 21.94 2.03
C GLN A 137 -16.98 22.41 0.93
N ILE A 138 -16.07 23.36 1.26
CA ILE A 138 -15.05 23.84 0.31
C ILE A 138 -14.09 22.72 -0.09
N PHE A 139 -13.65 21.88 0.86
CA PHE A 139 -12.80 20.74 0.55
C PHE A 139 -13.52 19.76 -0.39
N ASN A 140 -14.75 19.36 -0.07
CA ASN A 140 -15.51 18.44 -0.90
C ASN A 140 -15.76 18.98 -2.33
N PHE A 141 -16.05 20.27 -2.45
CA PHE A 141 -16.17 20.95 -3.73
C PHE A 141 -14.84 21.03 -4.49
N GLY A 142 -13.74 21.28 -3.78
CA GLY A 142 -12.38 21.39 -4.32
C GLY A 142 -11.67 20.06 -4.57
N LYS A 143 -12.27 18.91 -4.21
CA LYS A 143 -11.63 17.59 -4.30
C LYS A 143 -11.11 17.29 -5.69
N TYR A 144 -11.84 17.63 -6.74
CA TYR A 144 -11.38 17.42 -8.11
C TYR A 144 -10.13 18.24 -8.43
N ALA A 145 -10.12 19.55 -8.09
CA ALA A 145 -8.96 20.40 -8.25
C ALA A 145 -7.71 19.86 -7.52
N LEU A 146 -7.88 19.52 -6.24
CA LEU A 146 -6.80 18.99 -5.41
C LEU A 146 -6.28 17.65 -5.96
N SER A 147 -7.18 16.76 -6.38
CA SER A 147 -6.83 15.48 -7.00
C SER A 147 -6.05 15.67 -8.30
N SER A 148 -6.50 16.58 -9.16
CA SER A 148 -5.87 16.88 -10.45
C SER A 148 -4.42 17.34 -10.25
N LEU A 149 -4.22 18.31 -9.36
CA LEU A 149 -2.89 18.82 -9.05
C LEU A 149 -2.01 17.74 -8.40
N PHE A 150 -2.55 16.94 -7.47
CA PHE A 150 -1.82 15.86 -6.82
C PHE A 150 -1.33 14.82 -7.84
N ILE A 151 -2.21 14.34 -8.72
CA ILE A 151 -1.88 13.37 -9.78
C ILE A 151 -0.80 13.95 -10.70
N ARG A 152 -0.94 15.22 -11.13
CA ARG A 152 0.04 15.90 -11.97
C ARG A 152 1.42 15.93 -11.31
N LYS A 153 1.51 16.33 -10.05
CA LYS A 153 2.79 16.40 -9.32
C LYS A 153 3.44 15.03 -9.18
N ASN A 154 2.66 13.99 -8.86
CA ASN A 154 3.16 12.61 -8.78
C ASN A 154 3.69 12.10 -10.13
N ARG A 155 2.99 12.40 -11.23
CA ARG A 155 3.43 12.02 -12.58
C ARG A 155 4.74 12.70 -12.97
N ILE A 156 4.84 14.02 -12.79
CA ILE A 156 6.07 14.78 -13.07
C ILE A 156 7.24 14.23 -12.24
N LYS A 157 7.02 13.94 -10.96
CA LYS A 157 8.03 13.30 -10.09
C LYS A 157 8.48 11.95 -10.65
N SER A 158 7.53 11.08 -10.97
CA SER A 158 7.79 9.72 -11.47
C SER A 158 8.55 9.72 -12.81
N GLU A 159 8.19 10.64 -13.71
CA GLU A 159 8.87 10.85 -14.99
C GLU A 159 10.30 11.34 -14.80
N LYS A 160 10.50 12.37 -13.96
CA LYS A 160 11.82 12.92 -13.63
C LYS A 160 12.75 11.87 -13.02
N ASN A 161 12.21 10.99 -12.17
CA ASN A 161 12.97 9.93 -11.52
C ASN A 161 13.19 8.69 -12.42
N GLY A 162 12.42 8.57 -13.51
CA GLY A 162 12.43 7.37 -14.35
C GLY A 162 11.82 6.14 -13.66
N ASP A 163 10.89 6.34 -12.73
CA ASP A 163 10.37 5.28 -11.84
C ASP A 163 9.69 4.16 -12.63
N TYR A 164 8.93 4.50 -13.68
CA TYR A 164 8.30 3.52 -14.58
C TYR A 164 9.29 2.55 -15.25
N LYS A 165 10.55 2.96 -15.48
CA LYS A 165 11.57 2.06 -16.04
C LYS A 165 12.01 1.02 -15.02
N ARG A 166 12.09 1.40 -13.74
CA ARG A 166 12.49 0.50 -12.64
C ARG A 166 11.41 -0.54 -12.34
N ILE A 167 10.15 -0.10 -12.26
CA ILE A 167 9.06 -1.00 -11.90
C ILE A 167 8.76 -2.03 -12.98
N VAL A 168 8.96 -1.72 -14.27
CA VAL A 168 8.75 -2.72 -15.33
C VAL A 168 9.68 -3.92 -15.16
N GLY A 169 10.96 -3.71 -14.82
CA GLY A 169 11.86 -4.83 -14.54
C GLY A 169 11.44 -5.66 -13.33
N THR A 170 10.82 -5.03 -12.34
CA THR A 170 10.26 -5.72 -11.16
C THR A 170 9.04 -6.56 -11.55
N ILE A 171 8.12 -5.97 -12.30
CA ILE A 171 6.91 -6.61 -12.84
C ILE A 171 7.24 -7.85 -13.66
N GLU A 172 8.19 -7.76 -14.60
CA GLU A 172 8.55 -8.90 -15.45
C GLU A 172 9.14 -10.07 -14.65
N ARG A 173 9.93 -9.78 -13.61
CA ARG A 173 10.47 -10.83 -12.72
C ARG A 173 9.39 -11.48 -11.88
N ILE A 174 8.42 -10.70 -11.41
CA ILE A 174 7.23 -11.22 -10.71
C ILE A 174 6.43 -12.12 -11.64
N LYS A 175 6.14 -11.68 -12.87
CA LYS A 175 5.44 -12.49 -13.87
C LYS A 175 6.19 -13.79 -14.18
N GLU A 176 7.51 -13.74 -14.30
CA GLU A 176 8.31 -14.95 -14.58
C GLU A 176 8.26 -15.95 -13.41
N GLU A 177 8.42 -15.51 -12.16
CA GLU A 177 8.32 -16.43 -11.03
C GLU A 177 6.88 -16.94 -10.83
N PHE A 178 5.87 -16.14 -11.16
CA PHE A 178 4.49 -16.59 -11.17
C PHE A 178 4.27 -17.66 -12.26
N ARG A 179 4.82 -17.46 -13.46
CA ARG A 179 4.80 -18.44 -14.57
C ARG A 179 5.40 -19.78 -14.14
N LEU A 180 6.57 -19.76 -13.50
CA LEU A 180 7.22 -20.97 -12.97
C LEU A 180 6.37 -21.65 -11.90
N LEU A 181 5.76 -20.87 -11.00
CA LEU A 181 4.89 -21.42 -9.97
C LEU A 181 3.63 -22.07 -10.54
N ILE A 182 3.03 -21.51 -11.59
CA ILE A 182 1.90 -22.13 -12.30
C ILE A 182 2.33 -23.48 -12.87
N ASP A 183 3.46 -23.55 -13.58
CA ASP A 183 3.94 -24.78 -14.21
C ASP A 183 4.25 -25.90 -13.19
N ASP A 184 4.70 -25.53 -11.99
CA ASP A 184 4.97 -26.45 -10.88
C ASP A 184 3.68 -27.10 -10.30
N LYS A 185 2.47 -26.54 -10.53
CA LYS A 185 1.20 -27.03 -9.94
C LYS A 185 0.60 -28.25 -10.65
N LYS A 186 1.43 -29.25 -10.91
CA LYS A 186 1.03 -30.49 -11.62
C LYS A 186 0.13 -31.41 -10.78
N ASP A 187 0.20 -31.29 -9.46
CA ASP A 187 -0.63 -32.03 -8.52
C ASP A 187 -2.05 -31.45 -8.38
N ILE A 188 -2.24 -30.18 -8.74
CA ILE A 188 -3.52 -29.49 -8.66
C ILE A 188 -4.16 -29.39 -10.04
N PHE A 189 -3.47 -28.81 -11.01
CA PHE A 189 -4.01 -28.52 -12.32
C PHE A 189 -3.44 -29.47 -13.37
N ASP A 190 -4.25 -29.92 -14.32
CA ASP A 190 -3.76 -30.68 -15.48
C ASP A 190 -2.99 -29.79 -16.48
N GLU A 191 -2.35 -30.43 -17.46
CA GLU A 191 -1.48 -29.73 -18.42
C GLU A 191 -2.22 -28.66 -19.22
N GLU A 192 -3.43 -28.98 -19.70
CA GLU A 192 -4.22 -28.04 -20.50
C GLU A 192 -4.68 -26.83 -19.67
N THR A 193 -5.11 -27.05 -18.42
CA THR A 193 -5.47 -25.96 -17.51
C THR A 193 -4.27 -25.05 -17.23
N ARG A 194 -3.08 -25.63 -16.97
CA ARG A 194 -1.85 -24.84 -16.77
C ARG A 194 -1.47 -24.06 -18.02
N LYS A 195 -1.58 -24.63 -19.23
CA LYS A 195 -1.33 -23.91 -20.49
C LYS A 195 -2.22 -22.67 -20.63
N HIS A 196 -3.50 -22.76 -20.30
CA HIS A 196 -4.41 -21.60 -20.35
C HIS A 196 -4.06 -20.54 -19.31
N PHE A 197 -3.71 -20.93 -18.07
CA PHE A 197 -3.23 -19.97 -17.08
C PHE A 197 -1.94 -19.27 -17.52
N LEU A 198 -0.99 -20.02 -18.07
CA LEU A 198 0.26 -19.47 -18.61
C LEU A 198 -0.02 -18.50 -19.76
N HIS A 199 -0.94 -18.84 -20.68
CA HIS A 199 -1.33 -17.94 -21.75
C HIS A 199 -1.93 -16.64 -21.20
N LYS A 200 -2.87 -16.72 -20.26
CA LYS A 200 -3.48 -15.55 -19.60
C LYS A 200 -2.43 -14.66 -18.93
N LEU A 201 -1.51 -15.25 -18.15
CA LEU A 201 -0.45 -14.51 -17.47
C LEU A 201 0.51 -13.83 -18.47
N ASN A 202 0.91 -14.56 -19.51
CA ASN A 202 1.84 -14.05 -20.52
C ASN A 202 1.23 -12.87 -21.30
N THR A 203 -0.05 -12.96 -21.63
CA THR A 203 -0.78 -11.91 -22.36
C THR A 203 -1.23 -10.75 -21.47
N MET A 204 -1.17 -10.89 -20.14
CA MET A 204 -1.54 -9.83 -19.20
C MET A 204 -0.63 -8.60 -19.36
N LYS A 205 -1.25 -7.44 -19.57
CA LYS A 205 -0.54 -6.17 -19.82
C LYS A 205 -0.44 -5.30 -18.57
N PHE A 206 0.66 -4.55 -18.47
CA PHE A 206 0.77 -3.43 -17.55
C PHE A 206 0.43 -2.13 -18.29
N GLU A 207 -0.67 -1.48 -17.92
CA GLU A 207 -1.08 -0.20 -18.51
C GLU A 207 -0.70 0.98 -17.62
N ARG A 208 0.19 1.84 -18.14
CA ARG A 208 0.67 3.04 -17.43
C ARG A 208 -0.31 4.21 -17.47
N ASN A 209 -1.07 4.32 -18.55
CA ASN A 209 -1.91 5.48 -18.85
C ASN A 209 -3.37 5.04 -19.01
N ILE A 210 -4.09 4.96 -17.90
CA ILE A 210 -5.55 4.76 -17.90
C ILE A 210 -6.30 6.08 -17.77
N ASP A 211 -5.59 7.20 -17.62
CA ASP A 211 -6.19 8.51 -17.53
C ASP A 211 -6.78 8.98 -18.86
N ARG A 212 -7.83 8.28 -19.31
CA ARG A 212 -8.67 8.60 -20.47
C ARG A 212 -9.43 9.91 -20.28
N TYR A 213 -9.46 10.41 -19.05
CA TYR A 213 -10.20 11.59 -18.62
C TYR A 213 -9.28 12.81 -18.42
N GLU A 214 -7.98 12.65 -18.68
CA GLU A 214 -6.97 13.69 -18.52
C GLU A 214 -7.02 14.40 -17.16
N LEU A 215 -7.26 13.65 -16.08
CA LEU A 215 -7.41 14.17 -14.71
C LEU A 215 -6.18 14.97 -14.24
N PHE A 216 -5.01 14.73 -14.81
CA PHE A 216 -3.77 15.48 -14.54
C PHE A 216 -3.66 16.84 -15.25
N ALA A 217 -4.56 17.15 -16.20
CA ALA A 217 -4.58 18.40 -16.95
C ALA A 217 -5.21 19.51 -16.09
N VAL A 218 -4.36 20.35 -15.51
CA VAL A 218 -4.79 21.45 -14.64
C VAL A 218 -5.64 22.44 -15.42
N GLU A 219 -5.33 22.66 -16.69
CA GLU A 219 -6.06 23.56 -17.59
C GLU A 219 -7.53 23.12 -17.75
N LEU A 220 -7.79 21.84 -18.01
CA LEU A 220 -9.14 21.29 -18.12
C LEU A 220 -9.90 21.34 -16.78
N MET A 221 -9.18 21.11 -15.69
CA MET A 221 -9.74 21.29 -14.36
C MET A 221 -10.16 22.74 -14.12
N GLU A 222 -9.32 23.72 -14.48
CA GLU A 222 -9.67 25.15 -14.35
C GLU A 222 -10.91 25.52 -15.16
N GLU A 223 -10.99 25.06 -16.41
CA GLU A 223 -12.15 25.27 -17.28
C GLU A 223 -13.45 24.74 -16.65
N CYS A 224 -13.40 23.57 -15.99
CA CYS A 224 -14.56 23.03 -15.30
C CYS A 224 -15.08 23.94 -14.18
N TYR A 225 -14.20 24.49 -13.34
CA TYR A 225 -14.60 25.38 -12.23
C TYR A 225 -14.93 26.81 -12.68
N GLU A 226 -14.45 27.25 -13.84
CA GLU A 226 -14.88 28.51 -14.47
C GLU A 226 -16.28 28.36 -15.08
N GLY A 227 -16.60 27.19 -15.65
CA GLY A 227 -17.87 26.90 -16.32
C GLY A 227 -19.11 26.79 -15.43
N ILE A 228 -18.96 26.68 -14.10
CA ILE A 228 -20.11 26.53 -13.18
C ILE A 228 -20.80 27.86 -12.80
N GLY A 229 -20.20 29.00 -13.15
CA GLY A 229 -20.80 30.33 -12.94
C GLY A 229 -20.87 30.81 -11.49
N ILE A 230 -20.01 30.32 -10.59
CA ILE A 230 -19.91 30.81 -9.21
C ILE A 230 -19.05 32.07 -9.16
N ASN A 231 -19.59 33.17 -8.61
CA ASN A 231 -18.81 34.36 -8.31
C ASN A 231 -18.05 34.21 -6.98
N TYR A 232 -16.78 33.82 -7.06
CA TYR A 232 -15.94 33.59 -5.87
C TYR A 232 -15.61 34.85 -5.04
N ASN A 233 -15.94 36.04 -5.55
CA ASN A 233 -15.79 37.30 -4.83
C ASN A 233 -16.95 37.60 -3.88
N ASP A 234 -18.07 36.87 -3.97
CA ASP A 234 -19.25 37.05 -3.12
C ASP A 234 -18.96 36.67 -1.63
N HIS A 235 -19.92 36.94 -0.76
CA HIS A 235 -19.89 36.53 0.64
C HIS A 235 -19.92 35.00 0.75
N ILE A 236 -19.20 34.44 1.72
CA ILE A 236 -18.97 32.99 1.81
C ILE A 236 -20.27 32.18 1.89
N THR A 237 -21.29 32.65 2.61
CA THR A 237 -22.61 31.97 2.66
C THR A 237 -23.32 31.91 1.30
N ASN A 238 -23.18 32.94 0.47
CA ASN A 238 -23.75 32.91 -0.89
C ASN A 238 -23.01 31.90 -1.76
N ILE A 239 -21.68 31.84 -1.64
CA ILE A 239 -20.84 30.87 -2.35
C ILE A 239 -21.18 29.44 -1.95
N LEU A 240 -21.27 29.15 -0.64
CA LEU A 240 -21.66 27.83 -0.13
C LEU A 240 -23.03 27.41 -0.66
N LYS A 241 -24.01 28.32 -0.65
CA LYS A 241 -25.33 28.06 -1.22
C LYS A 241 -25.25 27.71 -2.71
N ARG A 242 -24.42 28.41 -3.49
CA ARG A 242 -24.24 28.09 -4.92
C ARG A 242 -23.56 26.75 -5.15
N ILE A 243 -22.60 26.38 -4.29
CA ILE A 243 -21.97 25.05 -4.31
C ILE A 243 -23.03 23.97 -4.01
N GLU A 244 -23.89 24.21 -3.02
CA GLU A 244 -24.98 23.29 -2.67
C GLU A 244 -26.01 23.18 -3.80
N ASP A 245 -26.46 24.29 -4.37
CA ASP A 245 -27.35 24.33 -5.53
C ASP A 245 -26.75 23.54 -6.71
N TYR A 246 -25.45 23.72 -6.99
CA TYR A 246 -24.75 22.99 -8.05
C TYR A 246 -24.69 21.48 -7.77
N LYS A 247 -24.40 21.11 -6.52
CA LYS A 247 -24.38 19.71 -6.09
C LYS A 247 -25.77 19.07 -6.16
N ALA A 248 -26.83 19.82 -5.86
CA ALA A 248 -28.21 19.34 -5.94
C ALA A 248 -28.66 19.01 -7.39
N LEU A 249 -27.98 19.56 -8.39
CA LEU A 249 -28.17 19.19 -9.81
C LEU A 249 -27.47 17.89 -10.19
N SER A 250 -26.75 17.25 -9.26
CA SER A 250 -26.03 16.01 -9.52
C SER A 250 -26.99 14.83 -9.64
N ASP A 251 -26.78 14.01 -10.67
CA ASP A 251 -27.54 12.79 -10.92
C ASP A 251 -26.57 11.61 -11.01
N ASN A 252 -26.73 10.62 -10.12
CA ASN A 252 -25.89 9.43 -10.05
C ASN A 252 -25.82 8.60 -11.35
N ASN A 253 -26.79 8.74 -12.25
CA ASN A 253 -26.85 8.00 -13.51
C ASN A 253 -26.20 8.76 -14.68
N MET A 254 -26.16 10.09 -14.62
CA MET A 254 -25.60 10.94 -15.69
C MET A 254 -24.20 11.46 -15.38
N ASP A 255 -23.88 11.64 -14.11
CA ASP A 255 -22.60 12.21 -13.67
C ASP A 255 -21.52 11.15 -13.58
N ASN A 256 -20.64 11.16 -14.57
CA ASN A 256 -19.46 10.30 -14.67
C ASN A 256 -18.17 11.14 -14.79
N LEU A 257 -17.03 10.46 -14.97
CA LEU A 257 -15.70 11.08 -15.12
C LEU A 257 -15.52 11.92 -16.40
N GLU A 258 -16.47 11.92 -17.33
CA GLU A 258 -16.39 12.66 -18.60
C GLU A 258 -17.00 14.07 -18.51
N SER A 259 -17.73 14.36 -17.43
CA SER A 259 -18.40 15.65 -17.24
C SER A 259 -17.82 16.41 -16.06
N CYS A 260 -17.70 17.74 -16.19
CA CYS A 260 -17.27 18.59 -15.08
C CYS A 260 -18.14 18.43 -13.83
N ARG A 261 -19.46 18.23 -14.01
CA ARG A 261 -20.38 18.02 -12.89
C ARG A 261 -20.09 16.73 -12.14
N GLY A 262 -19.87 15.62 -12.85
CA GLY A 262 -19.51 14.36 -12.22
C GLY A 262 -18.14 14.41 -11.53
N LEU A 263 -17.16 15.07 -12.15
CA LEU A 263 -15.84 15.27 -11.56
C LEU A 263 -15.91 16.08 -10.26
N ILE A 264 -16.65 17.19 -10.24
CA ILE A 264 -16.77 18.08 -9.07
C ILE A 264 -17.68 17.48 -8.00
N SER A 265 -18.92 17.12 -8.36
CA SER A 265 -19.97 16.75 -7.40
C SER A 265 -19.86 15.30 -6.90
N GLN A 266 -19.23 14.39 -7.67
CA GLN A 266 -19.05 12.98 -7.32
C GLN A 266 -17.58 12.56 -7.24
N SER A 267 -16.69 13.53 -6.99
CA SER A 267 -15.24 13.31 -6.82
C SER A 267 -14.90 12.13 -5.90
N GLY A 268 -15.57 12.01 -4.75
CA GLY A 268 -15.33 10.94 -3.78
C GLY A 268 -15.67 9.53 -4.31
N ARG A 269 -16.60 9.41 -5.27
CA ARG A 269 -16.98 8.13 -5.87
C ARG A 269 -16.00 7.72 -6.96
N HIS A 270 -15.55 8.67 -7.76
CA HIS A 270 -14.89 8.39 -9.03
C HIS A 270 -13.37 8.56 -9.00
N LEU A 271 -12.83 9.42 -8.12
CA LEU A 271 -11.40 9.75 -8.10
C LEU A 271 -10.57 8.87 -7.16
N HIS A 272 -11.21 8.06 -6.31
CA HIS A 272 -10.52 7.26 -5.28
C HIS A 272 -9.37 6.42 -5.86
N PHE A 273 -9.60 5.76 -7.00
CA PHE A 273 -8.57 4.93 -7.65
C PHE A 273 -7.34 5.72 -8.11
N TYR A 274 -7.52 6.97 -8.56
CA TYR A 274 -6.45 7.77 -9.16
C TYR A 274 -5.62 8.55 -8.12
N VAL A 275 -6.27 8.90 -7.01
CA VAL A 275 -5.71 9.74 -5.96
C VAL A 275 -4.93 8.92 -4.94
N TYR A 276 -5.50 7.83 -4.44
CA TYR A 276 -4.85 7.03 -3.41
C TYR A 276 -3.96 5.96 -4.02
N SER A 277 -2.90 5.57 -3.33
CA SER A 277 -2.05 4.43 -3.75
C SER A 277 -2.91 3.19 -3.96
N ASN A 278 -3.05 2.77 -5.20
CA ASN A 278 -3.92 1.66 -5.59
C ASN A 278 -3.37 0.91 -6.80
N VAL A 279 -3.72 -0.37 -6.92
CA VAL A 279 -3.46 -1.22 -8.07
C VAL A 279 -4.77 -1.89 -8.42
N PHE A 280 -5.08 -2.01 -9.70
CA PHE A 280 -6.32 -2.61 -10.15
C PHE A 280 -6.05 -3.53 -11.33
N TYR A 281 -6.67 -4.71 -11.29
CA TYR A 281 -6.72 -5.64 -12.41
C TYR A 281 -8.09 -5.62 -13.10
N ASP A 282 -8.07 -5.42 -14.42
CA ASP A 282 -9.24 -5.53 -15.29
C ASP A 282 -9.28 -6.91 -15.96
N ALA A 283 -10.24 -7.74 -15.56
CA ALA A 283 -10.40 -9.09 -16.10
C ALA A 283 -10.86 -9.12 -17.57
N THR A 284 -11.57 -8.07 -18.03
CA THR A 284 -12.10 -7.99 -19.40
C THR A 284 -11.00 -7.57 -20.38
N GLY A 285 -10.12 -6.65 -19.98
CA GLY A 285 -8.96 -6.24 -20.78
C GLY A 285 -7.73 -7.12 -20.59
N ASN A 286 -7.72 -7.98 -19.55
CA ASN A 286 -6.56 -8.71 -19.07
C ASN A 286 -5.34 -7.78 -18.91
N PHE A 287 -5.53 -6.69 -18.18
CA PHE A 287 -4.46 -5.76 -17.84
C PHE A 287 -4.55 -5.36 -16.37
N PHE A 288 -3.44 -4.93 -15.81
CA PHE A 288 -3.43 -4.25 -14.53
C PHE A 288 -2.78 -2.87 -14.66
N THR A 289 -3.10 -1.99 -13.73
CA THR A 289 -2.61 -0.61 -13.69
C THR A 289 -2.33 -0.18 -12.25
N ILE A 290 -1.62 0.93 -12.09
CA ILE A 290 -1.29 1.52 -10.80
C ILE A 290 -1.71 2.99 -10.78
N SER A 291 -2.16 3.47 -9.63
CA SER A 291 -2.35 4.91 -9.42
C SER A 291 -1.00 5.64 -9.40
N SER A 292 -1.04 6.96 -9.58
CA SER A 292 0.17 7.78 -9.55
C SER A 292 0.88 7.74 -8.19
N ASP A 293 0.13 7.54 -7.11
CA ASP A 293 0.64 7.54 -5.75
C ASP A 293 1.30 6.22 -5.34
N THR A 294 1.01 5.12 -6.05
CA THR A 294 1.66 3.82 -5.83
C THR A 294 3.19 3.89 -6.02
N LEU A 295 3.70 4.89 -6.74
CA LEU A 295 5.12 5.17 -6.95
C LEU A 295 5.72 6.16 -5.93
N ASN A 296 5.04 6.37 -4.80
CA ASN A 296 5.53 7.12 -3.66
C ASN A 296 5.75 6.21 -2.44
N GLU A 297 6.42 6.76 -1.43
CA GLU A 297 6.55 6.11 -0.14
C GLU A 297 5.18 5.93 0.52
N PRO A 298 5.00 4.87 1.33
CA PRO A 298 5.95 3.80 1.65
C PRO A 298 6.05 2.69 0.58
N SER A 299 5.24 2.74 -0.49
CA SER A 299 5.13 1.69 -1.50
C SER A 299 6.41 1.53 -2.33
N PHE A 300 6.94 2.65 -2.81
CA PHE A 300 8.09 2.67 -3.70
C PHE A 300 8.95 3.92 -3.50
N SER A 301 10.27 3.75 -3.61
CA SER A 301 11.19 4.84 -3.80
C SER A 301 12.41 4.39 -4.60
N LYS A 302 12.91 5.27 -5.48
CA LYS A 302 14.18 5.04 -6.18
C LYS A 302 15.38 4.92 -5.24
N ASP A 303 15.24 5.46 -4.02
CA ASP A 303 16.26 5.51 -2.97
C ASP A 303 16.06 4.41 -1.91
N PHE A 304 15.07 3.54 -2.07
CA PHE A 304 14.93 2.33 -1.25
C PHE A 304 15.82 1.20 -1.78
N PRO A 305 16.32 0.31 -0.90
CA PRO A 305 16.78 -1.01 -1.34
C PRO A 305 15.64 -1.76 -2.04
N ASN A 306 16.00 -2.70 -2.91
CA ASN A 306 15.01 -3.50 -3.61
C ASN A 306 14.24 -4.42 -2.67
N SER A 307 14.82 -4.82 -1.53
CA SER A 307 14.07 -5.51 -0.46
C SER A 307 12.78 -4.77 -0.10
N LEU A 308 12.86 -3.46 0.14
CA LEU A 308 11.69 -2.66 0.49
C LEU A 308 10.72 -2.48 -0.69
N ASN A 309 11.24 -2.19 -1.89
CA ASN A 309 10.42 -2.02 -3.09
C ASN A 309 9.69 -3.31 -3.50
N TYR A 310 10.35 -4.48 -3.44
CA TYR A 310 9.71 -5.77 -3.71
C TYR A 310 8.71 -6.13 -2.62
N GLY A 311 9.05 -5.90 -1.35
CA GLY A 311 8.18 -6.26 -0.24
C GLY A 311 6.88 -5.47 -0.22
N TYR A 312 6.88 -4.19 -0.62
CA TYR A 312 5.67 -3.37 -0.69
C TYR A 312 5.10 -3.32 -2.11
N PHE A 313 5.66 -2.50 -3.01
CA PHE A 313 5.17 -2.35 -4.38
C PHE A 313 5.05 -3.70 -5.12
N GLY A 314 6.06 -4.56 -5.01
CA GLY A 314 6.04 -5.88 -5.63
C GLY A 314 4.91 -6.77 -5.12
N TYR A 315 4.65 -6.75 -3.80
CA TYR A 315 3.54 -7.50 -3.20
C TYR A 315 2.19 -6.99 -3.71
N THR A 316 1.97 -5.67 -3.71
CA THR A 316 0.69 -5.08 -4.16
C THR A 316 0.40 -5.41 -5.63
N VAL A 317 1.41 -5.33 -6.50
CA VAL A 317 1.25 -5.68 -7.92
C VAL A 317 1.00 -7.18 -8.11
N ALA A 318 1.75 -8.04 -7.42
CA ALA A 318 1.56 -9.47 -7.51
C ALA A 318 0.19 -9.92 -6.97
N ASN A 319 -0.36 -9.23 -5.96
CA ASN A 319 -1.72 -9.45 -5.45
C ASN A 319 -2.77 -9.26 -6.53
N GLU A 320 -2.74 -8.12 -7.23
CA GLU A 320 -3.68 -7.85 -8.32
C GLU A 320 -3.51 -8.81 -9.51
N MET A 321 -2.28 -9.22 -9.82
CA MET A 321 -2.07 -10.27 -10.82
C MET A 321 -2.69 -11.60 -10.41
N LEU A 322 -2.58 -11.98 -9.13
CA LEU A 322 -3.06 -13.26 -8.64
C LEU A 322 -4.60 -13.32 -8.59
N HIS A 323 -5.28 -12.19 -8.40
CA HIS A 323 -6.75 -12.10 -8.52
C HIS A 323 -7.27 -12.61 -9.87
N ALA A 324 -6.45 -12.55 -10.92
CA ALA A 324 -6.78 -13.13 -12.21
C ALA A 324 -6.87 -14.67 -12.22
N PHE A 325 -6.52 -15.37 -11.14
CA PHE A 325 -6.40 -16.83 -11.07
C PHE A 325 -7.08 -17.46 -9.84
N GLU A 326 -7.84 -16.70 -9.07
CA GLU A 326 -8.56 -17.18 -7.87
C GLU A 326 -10.10 -17.05 -8.03
N SER A 327 -10.87 -17.34 -6.97
CA SER A 327 -12.34 -17.29 -6.93
C SER A 327 -12.97 -18.05 -8.10
N ASP A 328 -13.69 -17.40 -9.02
CA ASP A 328 -14.24 -18.07 -10.20
C ASP A 328 -13.32 -17.97 -11.42
N ASN A 329 -12.24 -17.17 -11.34
CA ASN A 329 -11.28 -16.99 -12.44
C ASN A 329 -10.41 -18.24 -12.68
N TYR A 330 -10.21 -19.10 -11.66
CA TYR A 330 -9.58 -20.41 -11.88
C TYR A 330 -10.51 -21.41 -12.57
N LYS A 331 -11.83 -21.23 -12.48
CA LYS A 331 -12.83 -22.08 -13.14
C LYS A 331 -13.07 -21.64 -14.57
N SER A 332 -13.26 -20.34 -14.76
CA SER A 332 -13.61 -19.67 -16.02
C SER A 332 -12.50 -18.73 -16.44
N ILE A 333 -11.66 -19.20 -17.37
CA ILE A 333 -10.46 -18.49 -17.80
C ILE A 333 -10.83 -17.54 -18.94
N LEU A 334 -10.80 -16.25 -18.61
CA LEU A 334 -10.86 -15.15 -19.57
C LEU A 334 -9.47 -14.87 -20.15
N GLU A 335 -9.36 -14.72 -21.47
CA GLU A 335 -8.15 -14.27 -22.16
C GLU A 335 -8.30 -12.83 -22.71
N GLY A 336 -9.22 -12.07 -22.11
CA GLY A 336 -9.73 -10.81 -22.65
C GLY A 336 -11.10 -10.98 -23.33
N GLY A 337 -11.96 -9.98 -23.19
CA GLY A 337 -13.37 -10.01 -23.55
C GLY A 337 -14.29 -10.44 -22.40
N SER A 338 -15.60 -10.45 -22.66
CA SER A 338 -16.65 -10.68 -21.64
C SER A 338 -17.11 -12.13 -21.51
N LYS A 339 -16.57 -13.06 -22.33
CA LYS A 339 -16.96 -14.47 -22.33
C LYS A 339 -15.78 -15.35 -21.95
N SER A 340 -16.05 -16.33 -21.07
CA SER A 340 -15.13 -17.43 -20.77
C SER A 340 -14.63 -18.05 -22.05
N LYS A 341 -13.30 -18.11 -22.22
CA LYS A 341 -12.71 -18.75 -23.39
C LYS A 341 -12.36 -20.20 -23.10
N PHE A 342 -11.94 -20.49 -21.86
CA PHE A 342 -11.60 -21.83 -21.41
C PHE A 342 -12.18 -22.11 -20.03
N THR A 343 -12.42 -23.39 -19.77
CA THR A 343 -12.91 -23.89 -18.49
C THR A 343 -11.92 -24.91 -17.97
N SER A 344 -11.48 -24.77 -16.73
CA SER A 344 -10.58 -25.74 -16.10
C SER A 344 -11.23 -27.12 -16.02
N SER A 345 -10.44 -28.18 -16.02
CA SER A 345 -11.01 -29.52 -15.93
C SER A 345 -11.67 -29.76 -14.57
N LYS A 346 -12.67 -30.66 -14.55
CA LYS A 346 -13.35 -31.06 -13.29
C LYS A 346 -12.37 -31.59 -12.25
N MET A 347 -11.34 -32.33 -12.69
CA MET A 347 -10.28 -32.82 -11.81
C MET A 347 -9.50 -31.66 -11.19
N SER A 348 -9.08 -30.71 -12.02
CA SER A 348 -8.33 -29.54 -11.54
C SER A 348 -9.14 -28.70 -10.56
N MET A 349 -10.44 -28.50 -10.84
CA MET A 349 -11.33 -27.77 -9.95
C MET A 349 -11.48 -28.47 -8.60
N LYS A 350 -11.71 -29.79 -8.61
CA LYS A 350 -11.86 -30.59 -7.40
C LYS A 350 -10.57 -30.57 -6.56
N ASN A 351 -9.41 -30.77 -7.19
CA ASN A 351 -8.12 -30.75 -6.49
C ASN A 351 -7.85 -29.39 -5.85
N PHE A 352 -8.18 -28.29 -6.55
CA PHE A 352 -8.05 -26.94 -6.01
C PHE A 352 -8.96 -26.71 -4.80
N GLU A 353 -10.22 -27.15 -4.87
CA GLU A 353 -11.17 -27.07 -3.75
C GLU A 353 -10.68 -27.87 -2.53
N GLU A 354 -10.24 -29.12 -2.73
CA GLU A 354 -9.71 -29.96 -1.64
C GLU A 354 -8.47 -29.36 -0.96
N LYS A 355 -7.58 -28.70 -1.72
CA LYS A 355 -6.41 -28.01 -1.15
C LYS A 355 -6.81 -26.72 -0.43
N SER A 356 -7.83 -26.03 -0.94
CA SER A 356 -8.34 -24.77 -0.40
C SER A 356 -9.01 -24.95 0.96
N ASP A 357 -9.58 -26.13 1.25
CA ASP A 357 -10.18 -26.46 2.55
C ASP A 357 -9.23 -26.27 3.74
N CYS A 358 -7.92 -26.40 3.53
CA CYS A 358 -6.94 -26.09 4.56
C CYS A 358 -7.08 -24.64 5.05
N PHE A 359 -7.17 -23.69 4.10
CA PHE A 359 -7.30 -22.27 4.40
C PHE A 359 -8.64 -21.96 5.05
N VAL A 360 -9.74 -22.55 4.59
CA VAL A 360 -11.06 -22.39 5.22
C VAL A 360 -11.00 -22.76 6.70
N LYS A 361 -10.41 -23.91 7.04
CA LYS A 361 -10.29 -24.38 8.42
C LYS A 361 -9.32 -23.51 9.23
N GLN A 362 -8.12 -23.27 8.69
CA GLN A 362 -7.06 -22.55 9.39
C GLN A 362 -7.46 -21.10 9.72
N TYR A 363 -8.12 -20.42 8.77
CA TYR A 363 -8.60 -19.07 8.97
C TYR A 363 -9.89 -19.04 9.78
N GLY A 364 -10.82 -19.98 9.55
CA GLY A 364 -12.12 -20.01 10.26
C GLY A 364 -12.04 -20.22 11.78
N ILE A 365 -10.92 -20.75 12.29
CA ILE A 365 -10.67 -20.85 13.74
C ILE A 365 -10.06 -19.58 14.35
N GLN A 366 -9.65 -18.61 13.53
CA GLN A 366 -9.03 -17.37 14.00
C GLN A 366 -10.08 -16.44 14.60
N LYS A 367 -9.68 -15.77 15.67
CA LYS A 367 -10.54 -14.91 16.46
C LYS A 367 -9.90 -13.54 16.65
N GLU A 368 -10.68 -12.50 16.39
CA GLU A 368 -10.23 -11.13 16.63
C GLU A 368 -10.34 -10.83 18.13
N SER A 369 -9.22 -10.44 18.74
CA SER A 369 -9.05 -10.29 20.18
C SER A 369 -9.95 -9.24 20.86
N ILE A 370 -10.29 -8.15 20.17
CA ILE A 370 -11.03 -7.01 20.73
C ILE A 370 -12.54 -7.27 20.71
N THR A 371 -13.04 -7.74 19.58
CA THR A 371 -14.46 -8.01 19.30
C THR A 371 -14.87 -9.42 19.70
N ASN A 372 -13.89 -10.32 19.90
CA ASN A 372 -14.10 -11.73 20.19
C ASN A 372 -14.94 -12.44 19.11
N LYS A 373 -14.91 -11.93 17.87
CA LYS A 373 -15.59 -12.51 16.71
C LYS A 373 -14.64 -13.44 15.96
N ASN A 374 -15.19 -14.53 15.42
CA ASN A 374 -14.47 -15.40 14.50
C ASN A 374 -14.50 -14.79 13.10
N VAL A 375 -13.43 -14.99 12.33
CA VAL A 375 -13.43 -14.65 10.91
C VAL A 375 -14.10 -15.76 10.11
N ASN A 376 -14.73 -15.41 8.99
CA ASN A 376 -15.33 -16.40 8.10
C ASN A 376 -14.30 -16.88 7.07
N GLY A 377 -13.69 -18.03 7.33
CA GLY A 377 -12.67 -18.62 6.45
C GLY A 377 -13.17 -19.02 5.06
N LEU A 378 -14.49 -19.22 4.89
CA LEU A 378 -15.08 -19.53 3.58
C LEU A 378 -15.36 -18.25 2.77
N GLU A 379 -15.97 -17.24 3.38
CA GLU A 379 -16.25 -15.97 2.69
C GLU A 379 -14.98 -15.21 2.28
N THR A 380 -13.90 -15.38 3.03
CA THR A 380 -12.61 -14.71 2.79
C THR A 380 -11.59 -15.60 2.07
N LEU A 381 -12.01 -16.77 1.61
CA LEU A 381 -11.12 -17.81 1.06
C LEU A 381 -10.29 -17.31 -0.14
N SER A 382 -10.91 -16.57 -1.06
CA SER A 382 -10.25 -15.98 -2.24
C SER A 382 -9.04 -15.15 -1.84
N GLU A 383 -9.25 -14.20 -0.93
CA GLU A 383 -8.24 -13.28 -0.43
C GLU A 383 -7.15 -14.01 0.37
N ASN A 384 -7.55 -14.96 1.23
CA ASN A 384 -6.60 -15.73 2.02
C ASN A 384 -5.67 -16.57 1.13
N ILE A 385 -6.21 -17.20 0.07
CA ILE A 385 -5.41 -17.90 -0.93
C ILE A 385 -4.48 -16.93 -1.65
N ALA A 386 -5.01 -15.77 -2.04
CA ALA A 386 -4.24 -14.76 -2.75
C ALA A 386 -3.02 -14.33 -1.93
N ASP A 387 -3.22 -13.92 -0.68
CA ASP A 387 -2.16 -13.48 0.22
C ASP A 387 -1.02 -14.49 0.37
N ASN A 388 -1.36 -15.77 0.53
CA ASN A 388 -0.38 -16.85 0.68
C ASN A 388 0.38 -17.12 -0.62
N GLY A 389 -0.30 -17.05 -1.76
CA GLY A 389 0.31 -17.22 -3.09
C GLY A 389 1.27 -16.06 -3.43
N VAL A 390 0.84 -14.82 -3.17
CA VAL A 390 1.57 -13.59 -3.49
C VAL A 390 2.91 -13.54 -2.78
N ILE A 391 2.94 -13.82 -1.46
CA ILE A 391 4.18 -13.84 -0.67
C ILE A 391 5.21 -14.74 -1.36
N LYS A 392 4.79 -15.93 -1.81
CA LYS A 392 5.69 -16.87 -2.48
C LYS A 392 6.17 -16.35 -3.83
N ILE A 393 5.28 -15.77 -4.64
CA ILE A 393 5.60 -15.21 -5.97
C ILE A 393 6.64 -14.09 -5.82
N VAL A 394 6.33 -13.08 -5.01
CA VAL A 394 7.15 -11.88 -4.92
C VAL A 394 8.46 -12.12 -4.16
N HIS A 395 8.45 -12.98 -3.13
CA HIS A 395 9.67 -13.36 -2.43
C HIS A 395 10.64 -14.11 -3.36
N ARG A 396 10.14 -15.06 -4.18
CA ARG A 396 11.00 -15.74 -5.19
C ARG A 396 11.58 -14.73 -6.18
N ALA A 397 10.76 -13.79 -6.66
CA ALA A 397 11.21 -12.76 -7.59
C ALA A 397 12.31 -11.88 -6.99
N TYR A 398 12.14 -11.49 -5.72
CA TYR A 398 13.14 -10.73 -4.98
C TYR A 398 14.44 -11.52 -4.79
N MET A 399 14.38 -12.76 -4.31
CA MET A 399 15.56 -13.58 -4.08
C MET A 399 16.33 -13.88 -5.38
N LYS A 400 15.62 -14.04 -6.50
CA LYS A 400 16.24 -14.17 -7.84
C LYS A 400 16.90 -12.87 -8.29
N TRP A 401 16.26 -11.73 -8.06
CA TRP A 401 16.88 -10.43 -8.31
C TRP A 401 18.15 -10.26 -7.47
N LEU A 402 18.08 -10.55 -6.16
CA LEU A 402 19.19 -10.43 -5.22
C LEU A 402 20.36 -11.32 -5.64
N GLN A 403 20.08 -12.58 -6.03
CA GLN A 403 21.08 -13.49 -6.59
C GLN A 403 21.73 -12.92 -7.85
N SER A 404 20.93 -12.40 -8.80
CA SER A 404 21.44 -11.80 -10.03
C SER A 404 22.27 -10.53 -9.79
N ASN A 405 22.07 -9.87 -8.65
CA ASN A 405 22.82 -8.70 -8.21
C ASN A 405 23.99 -9.05 -7.27
N GLY A 406 24.48 -10.29 -7.32
CA GLY A 406 25.64 -10.73 -6.53
C GLY A 406 25.39 -10.84 -5.03
N GLY A 407 24.12 -11.01 -4.62
CA GLY A 407 23.73 -11.13 -3.22
C GLY A 407 23.73 -9.81 -2.46
N LYS A 408 23.81 -8.67 -3.15
CA LYS A 408 23.90 -7.33 -2.55
C LYS A 408 22.66 -6.51 -2.84
N ASP A 409 22.28 -5.69 -1.87
CA ASP A 409 21.25 -4.66 -1.96
C ASP A 409 21.76 -3.40 -1.26
N LEU A 410 21.01 -2.29 -1.32
CA LEU A 410 21.38 -1.10 -0.57
C LEU A 410 21.28 -1.37 0.93
N VAL A 411 22.31 -0.94 1.67
CA VAL A 411 22.29 -0.95 3.14
C VAL A 411 21.32 0.13 3.60
N VAL A 412 20.54 -0.15 4.63
CA VAL A 412 19.69 0.84 5.30
C VAL A 412 20.35 1.20 6.63
N PRO A 413 20.96 2.39 6.73
CA PRO A 413 21.62 2.82 7.95
C PRO A 413 20.67 2.81 9.15
N GLY A 414 21.15 2.35 10.31
CA GLY A 414 20.34 2.15 11.52
C GLY A 414 19.52 0.85 11.55
N PHE A 415 19.55 0.07 10.46
CA PHE A 415 18.87 -1.21 10.31
C PHE A 415 19.82 -2.31 9.81
N GLU A 416 21.12 -2.16 10.03
CA GLU A 416 22.17 -3.08 9.57
C GLU A 416 22.08 -4.46 10.24
N ASN A 417 21.33 -4.57 11.35
CA ASN A 417 21.04 -5.82 12.03
C ASN A 417 20.01 -6.69 11.29
N PHE A 418 19.28 -6.14 10.33
CA PHE A 418 18.37 -6.91 9.48
C PHE A 418 19.03 -7.33 8.18
N THR A 419 18.79 -8.57 7.77
CA THR A 419 19.16 -9.03 6.43
C THR A 419 18.24 -8.41 5.38
N ASN A 420 18.66 -8.40 4.12
CA ASN A 420 17.80 -7.90 3.05
C ASN A 420 16.49 -8.73 2.91
N GLU A 421 16.53 -10.03 3.22
CA GLU A 421 15.34 -10.89 3.26
C GLU A 421 14.38 -10.50 4.40
N GLN A 422 14.92 -10.18 5.60
CA GLN A 422 14.10 -9.65 6.70
C GLN A 422 13.50 -8.28 6.34
N LEU A 423 14.27 -7.39 5.71
CA LEU A 423 13.77 -6.10 5.22
C LEU A 423 12.65 -6.27 4.19
N PHE A 424 12.73 -7.28 3.33
CA PHE A 424 11.66 -7.62 2.40
C PHE A 424 10.35 -7.95 3.13
N PHE A 425 10.39 -8.86 4.11
CA PHE A 425 9.20 -9.21 4.90
C PHE A 425 8.69 -8.03 5.74
N ILE A 426 9.59 -7.22 6.30
CA ILE A 426 9.21 -5.99 7.01
C ILE A 426 8.42 -5.06 6.10
N SER A 427 8.89 -4.82 4.87
CA SER A 427 8.19 -3.98 3.91
C SER A 427 6.83 -4.56 3.50
N LEU A 428 6.74 -5.89 3.39
CA LEU A 428 5.48 -6.58 3.15
C LEU A 428 4.49 -6.38 4.30
N GLY A 429 4.91 -6.58 5.55
CA GLY A 429 4.08 -6.30 6.72
C GLY A 429 3.62 -4.83 6.75
N ARG A 430 4.52 -3.90 6.42
CA ARG A 430 4.22 -2.47 6.32
C ARG A 430 3.13 -2.17 5.29
N SER A 431 3.05 -2.92 4.19
CA SER A 431 2.00 -2.74 3.19
C SER A 431 0.59 -3.02 3.70
N GLN A 432 0.48 -3.75 4.81
CA GLN A 432 -0.79 -4.14 5.40
C GLN A 432 -1.26 -3.20 6.52
N CYS A 433 -0.47 -2.19 6.89
CA CYS A 433 -0.81 -1.35 8.04
C CYS A 433 -2.10 -0.58 7.82
N VAL A 434 -3.00 -0.73 8.80
CA VAL A 434 -4.27 -0.03 8.84
C VAL A 434 -4.61 0.37 10.27
N TYR A 435 -5.10 1.58 10.43
CA TYR A 435 -5.71 2.04 11.67
C TYR A 435 -7.21 1.74 11.60
N THR A 436 -7.74 1.06 12.62
CA THR A 436 -9.18 0.81 12.74
C THR A 436 -9.59 0.99 14.19
N THR A 437 -10.63 1.78 14.41
CA THR A 437 -11.22 1.98 15.74
C THR A 437 -11.88 0.69 16.23
N LYS A 438 -11.87 0.47 17.55
CA LYS A 438 -12.48 -0.73 18.17
C LYS A 438 -13.95 -0.92 17.76
N ASN A 439 -14.70 0.17 17.67
CA ASN A 439 -16.14 0.13 17.34
C ASN A 439 -16.39 -0.25 15.88
N TYR A 440 -15.45 0.03 14.97
CA TYR A 440 -15.60 -0.28 13.54
C TYR A 440 -15.03 -1.65 13.16
N LEU A 441 -14.17 -2.23 13.99
CA LEU A 441 -13.54 -3.52 13.72
C LEU A 441 -14.57 -4.65 13.53
N GLY A 442 -15.68 -4.61 14.27
CA GLY A 442 -16.78 -5.56 14.07
C GLY A 442 -17.44 -5.42 12.70
N THR A 443 -17.56 -4.20 12.17
CA THR A 443 -18.08 -3.95 10.82
C THR A 443 -17.13 -4.45 9.73
N VAL A 444 -15.82 -4.31 9.94
CA VAL A 444 -14.82 -4.89 9.02
C VAL A 444 -14.99 -6.40 8.95
N ILE A 445 -15.11 -7.09 10.08
CA ILE A 445 -15.28 -8.55 10.11
C ILE A 445 -16.57 -8.99 9.40
N ASP A 446 -17.67 -8.25 9.56
CA ASP A 446 -18.97 -8.64 9.02
C ASP A 446 -19.20 -8.27 7.55
N ARG A 447 -18.50 -7.24 7.02
CA ARG A 447 -18.80 -6.65 5.70
C ARG A 447 -17.65 -6.65 4.71
N SER A 448 -16.41 -6.80 5.18
CA SER A 448 -15.22 -6.78 4.31
C SER A 448 -15.02 -8.13 3.65
N LYS A 449 -14.49 -8.13 2.42
CA LYS A 449 -13.97 -9.34 1.76
C LYS A 449 -12.64 -9.80 2.37
N HIS A 450 -11.90 -8.87 2.99
CA HIS A 450 -10.66 -9.17 3.71
C HIS A 450 -10.93 -9.29 5.20
N ILE A 451 -10.26 -10.23 5.86
CA ILE A 451 -10.19 -10.31 7.32
C ILE A 451 -9.37 -9.14 7.91
N PRO A 452 -9.43 -8.89 9.23
CA PRO A 452 -8.60 -7.87 9.87
C PRO A 452 -7.10 -8.03 9.54
N ALA A 453 -6.44 -6.93 9.21
CA ALA A 453 -5.07 -6.92 8.67
C ALA A 453 -4.03 -7.63 9.56
N LEU A 454 -4.22 -7.57 10.89
CA LEU A 454 -3.38 -8.31 11.84
C LEU A 454 -3.45 -9.81 11.58
N ILE A 455 -4.65 -10.37 11.50
CA ILE A 455 -4.87 -11.81 11.26
C ILE A 455 -4.38 -12.14 9.84
N ARG A 456 -4.75 -11.32 8.84
CA ARG A 456 -4.34 -11.48 7.44
C ARG A 456 -2.82 -11.67 7.30
N THR A 457 -2.07 -10.70 7.81
CA THR A 457 -0.60 -10.64 7.68
C THR A 457 0.06 -11.79 8.42
N ASN A 458 -0.32 -12.01 9.69
CA ASN A 458 0.31 -13.03 10.52
C ASN A 458 0.00 -14.44 10.00
N MET A 459 -1.24 -14.73 9.61
CA MET A 459 -1.61 -16.04 9.09
C MET A 459 -0.88 -16.36 7.79
N ALA A 460 -0.85 -15.43 6.83
CA ALA A 460 -0.20 -15.64 5.54
C ALA A 460 1.32 -15.86 5.70
N LEU A 461 1.99 -15.08 6.55
CA LEU A 461 3.42 -15.24 6.83
C LEU A 461 3.72 -16.50 7.65
N SER A 462 2.85 -16.89 8.58
CA SER A 462 3.02 -18.12 9.38
C SER A 462 3.00 -19.39 8.52
N ASN A 463 2.28 -19.38 7.40
CA ASN A 463 2.29 -20.46 6.41
C ASN A 463 3.57 -20.50 5.56
N TYR A 464 4.35 -19.42 5.53
CA TYR A 464 5.49 -19.29 4.63
C TYR A 464 6.81 -19.63 5.31
N LYS A 465 7.30 -20.86 5.11
CA LYS A 465 8.53 -21.35 5.77
C LYS A 465 9.76 -20.43 5.62
N PRO A 466 10.05 -19.80 4.46
CA PRO A 466 11.16 -18.86 4.35
C PRO A 466 11.06 -17.69 5.33
N PHE A 467 9.85 -17.19 5.60
CA PHE A 467 9.66 -16.14 6.62
C PHE A 467 10.11 -16.63 8.00
N SER A 468 9.60 -17.78 8.47
CA SER A 468 9.97 -18.31 9.78
C SER A 468 11.48 -18.59 9.89
N ASN A 469 12.13 -18.97 8.78
CA ASN A 469 13.58 -19.15 8.73
C ASN A 469 14.34 -17.82 8.82
N ALA A 470 13.89 -16.79 8.10
CA ALA A 470 14.52 -15.48 8.07
C ALA A 470 14.51 -14.80 9.46
N PHE A 471 13.43 -14.97 10.23
CA PHE A 471 13.31 -14.47 11.61
C PHE A 471 13.72 -15.48 12.69
N LYS A 472 14.08 -16.71 12.28
CA LYS A 472 14.47 -17.80 13.19
C LYS A 472 13.40 -18.14 14.24
N CYS A 473 12.13 -18.09 13.85
CA CYS A 473 11.02 -18.42 14.74
C CYS A 473 11.03 -19.90 15.12
N GLU A 474 10.95 -20.19 16.41
CA GLU A 474 10.91 -21.57 16.93
C GLU A 474 9.70 -22.34 16.39
N LEU A 475 9.84 -23.65 16.20
CA LEU A 475 8.71 -24.51 15.81
C LEU A 475 7.62 -24.42 16.89
N ASN A 476 6.36 -24.31 16.48
CA ASN A 476 5.19 -24.12 17.33
C ASN A 476 5.05 -22.73 17.99
N SER A 477 5.91 -21.77 17.64
CA SER A 477 5.59 -20.36 17.87
C SER A 477 4.40 -19.93 17.01
N LYS A 478 3.74 -18.82 17.38
CA LYS A 478 2.56 -18.29 16.66
C LYS A 478 2.85 -18.08 15.17
N MET A 479 4.06 -17.60 14.85
CA MET A 479 4.48 -17.32 13.49
C MET A 479 5.24 -18.47 12.81
N ASN A 480 5.32 -19.64 13.45
CA ASN A 480 5.86 -20.87 12.84
C ASN A 480 5.09 -22.12 13.33
N PRO A 481 3.80 -22.25 12.99
CA PRO A 481 3.03 -23.46 13.27
C PRO A 481 3.61 -24.65 12.48
N GLU A 482 3.46 -25.86 13.05
CA GLU A 482 3.83 -27.11 12.40
C GLU A 482 3.00 -27.35 11.13
N ASP A 483 1.67 -27.25 11.25
CA ASP A 483 0.74 -27.36 10.14
C ASP A 483 0.64 -26.03 9.38
N LYS A 484 1.05 -26.06 8.10
CA LYS A 484 1.02 -24.90 7.20
C LYS A 484 0.20 -25.20 5.96
N CYS A 485 -0.76 -24.35 5.63
CA CYS A 485 -1.52 -24.44 4.39
C CYS A 485 -0.66 -24.00 3.20
N LYS A 486 -0.80 -24.72 2.08
CA LYS A 486 -0.06 -24.45 0.83
C LYS A 486 -0.96 -24.71 -0.36
N LEU A 487 -1.00 -23.75 -1.29
CA LEU A 487 -1.66 -23.87 -2.58
C LEU A 487 -0.67 -23.70 -3.73
#